data_AF-A0A843CF51-F1
#
_entry.id   AF-A0A843CF51-F1
#
_cell.length_a   1.000
_cell.length_b   1.000
_cell.length_c   1.000
_cell.angle_alpha   90.00
_cell.angle_beta   90.00
_cell.angle_gamma   90.00
#
_symmetry.space_group_name_H-M   'P 1'
#
loop_
_entity.id
_entity.type
_entity.pdbx_description
1 polymer ?
#
loop_
_entity_poly.entity_id
_entity_poly.type
_entity_poly.pdbx_seq_one_letter_code
_entity_poly.pdbx_strand_id
1 'polypeptide(L)'
;MSTSELEGYHGEILRRLKSANAKIGDIVKITTKTQEVFEGALFPRSEYSDPNHIVLKLKNGYNIGIHYERTEKIQVVGEGQKPHFTRPSPPAKHLGLPRVAVISTGGTIASRVDYRTGAVEPALTAADLASVVPELSSIAEVEADILFSELSENVTPAQWKTLATHVTEKIRNGVSGVVISQGTDTMHYTSAALSFALHNPPVPVLLVG
;
A
#
# COMPACT_ATOMS: atom_id res chain seq x y z
N MET A 1 -0.66 -7.89 -12.78
CA MET A 1 -1.96 -7.95 -13.46
C MET A 1 -2.20 -6.60 -14.12
N SER A 2 -2.70 -6.57 -15.35
CA SER A 2 -3.03 -5.33 -16.07
C SER A 2 -4.10 -4.56 -15.27
N THR A 3 -3.74 -3.47 -14.60
CA THR A 3 -4.69 -2.57 -13.95
C THR A 3 -5.67 -2.03 -15.00
N SER A 4 -6.90 -2.53 -14.96
CA SER A 4 -8.02 -1.96 -15.72
C SER A 4 -8.14 -0.48 -15.40
N GLU A 5 -8.27 0.39 -16.41
CA GLU A 5 -8.46 1.85 -16.23
C GLU A 5 -9.68 2.23 -15.35
N LEU A 6 -10.57 1.27 -15.09
CA LEU A 6 -11.77 1.38 -14.25
C LEU A 6 -11.83 0.20 -13.27
N GLU A 7 -10.89 0.17 -12.32
CA GLU A 7 -10.71 -0.90 -11.34
C GLU A 7 -12.01 -1.22 -10.55
N GLY A 8 -12.39 -2.49 -10.55
CA GLY A 8 -13.59 -3.02 -9.88
C GLY A 8 -14.93 -2.75 -10.58
N TYR A 9 -14.95 -2.05 -11.71
CA TYR A 9 -16.18 -1.83 -12.49
C TYR A 9 -16.34 -2.88 -13.60
N HIS A 10 -17.53 -3.49 -13.66
CA HIS A 10 -17.87 -4.49 -14.67
C HIS A 10 -19.28 -4.26 -15.23
N GLY A 11 -19.64 -5.01 -16.27
CA GLY A 11 -20.99 -5.00 -16.85
C GLY A 11 -21.45 -3.66 -17.42
N GLU A 12 -22.71 -3.31 -17.13
CA GLU A 12 -23.36 -2.11 -17.67
C GLU A 12 -22.72 -0.81 -17.19
N ILE A 13 -22.25 -0.77 -15.95
CA ILE A 13 -21.58 0.41 -15.40
C ILE A 13 -20.29 0.69 -16.15
N LEU A 14 -19.48 -0.35 -16.37
CA LEU A 14 -18.23 -0.22 -17.12
C LEU A 14 -18.49 0.32 -18.53
N ARG A 15 -19.55 -0.15 -19.20
CA ARG A 15 -19.95 0.38 -20.52
C ARG A 15 -20.28 1.87 -20.45
N ARG A 16 -21.12 2.28 -19.49
CA ARG A 16 -21.53 3.68 -19.33
C ARG A 16 -20.37 4.62 -18.99
N LEU A 17 -19.48 4.20 -18.10
CA LEU A 17 -18.28 4.95 -17.74
C LEU A 17 -17.33 5.09 -18.94
N LYS A 18 -17.12 4.02 -19.71
CA LYS A 18 -16.34 4.07 -20.96
C LYS A 18 -16.97 4.97 -22.01
N SER A 19 -18.29 4.91 -22.20
CA SER A 19 -19.00 5.80 -23.12
C SER A 19 -18.90 7.29 -22.72
N ALA A 20 -18.77 7.58 -21.42
CA ALA A 20 -18.51 8.92 -20.92
C ALA A 20 -17.02 9.31 -20.94
N ASN A 21 -16.14 8.42 -21.42
CA ASN A 21 -14.69 8.57 -21.42
C ASN A 21 -14.10 8.87 -20.03
N ALA A 22 -14.73 8.34 -18.97
CA ALA A 22 -14.33 8.55 -17.59
C ALA A 22 -13.22 7.59 -17.16
N LYS A 23 -12.29 8.09 -16.34
CA LYS A 23 -11.21 7.32 -15.71
C LYS A 23 -11.25 7.45 -14.20
N ILE A 24 -10.68 6.48 -13.48
CA ILE A 24 -10.52 6.61 -12.03
C ILE A 24 -9.75 7.90 -11.70
N GLY A 25 -10.29 8.66 -10.76
CA GLY A 25 -9.77 9.96 -10.34
C GLY A 25 -10.44 11.15 -11.05
N ASP A 26 -11.02 10.99 -12.23
CA ASP A 26 -11.68 12.09 -12.94
C ASP A 26 -12.83 12.69 -12.12
N ILE A 27 -13.02 13.99 -12.20
CA ILE A 27 -14.20 14.64 -11.62
C ILE A 27 -15.38 14.35 -12.53
N VAL A 28 -16.31 13.56 -12.01
CA VAL A 28 -17.50 13.13 -12.73
C VAL A 28 -18.72 13.79 -12.10
N LYS A 29 -19.57 14.33 -12.98
CA LYS A 29 -20.89 14.84 -12.66
C LYS A 29 -21.94 13.82 -13.09
N ILE A 30 -22.73 13.34 -12.14
CA ILE A 30 -23.82 12.40 -12.35
C ILE A 30 -25.14 13.12 -12.09
N THR A 31 -26.00 13.14 -13.11
CA THR A 31 -27.40 13.60 -12.98
C THR A 31 -28.30 12.38 -12.87
N THR A 32 -29.15 12.34 -11.84
CA THR A 32 -30.15 11.29 -11.68
C THR A 32 -31.41 11.58 -12.50
N LYS A 33 -32.22 10.54 -12.72
CA LYS A 33 -33.56 10.67 -13.33
C LYS A 33 -34.50 11.59 -12.55
N THR A 34 -34.23 11.80 -11.26
CA THR A 34 -34.94 12.74 -10.37
C THR A 34 -34.36 14.16 -10.40
N GLN A 35 -33.43 14.44 -11.32
CA GLN A 35 -32.72 15.72 -11.47
C GLN A 35 -31.81 16.09 -10.29
N GLU A 36 -31.46 15.14 -9.42
CA GLU A 36 -30.41 15.32 -8.42
C GLU A 36 -29.04 15.29 -9.10
N VAL A 37 -28.11 16.11 -8.63
CA VAL A 37 -26.77 16.24 -9.22
C VAL A 37 -25.72 15.92 -8.17
N PHE A 38 -24.87 14.95 -8.50
CA PHE A 38 -23.72 14.57 -7.69
C PHE A 38 -22.44 14.86 -8.45
N GLU A 39 -21.47 15.47 -7.77
CA GLU A 39 -20.17 15.79 -8.35
C GLU A 39 -19.06 15.34 -7.41
N GLY A 40 -18.12 14.56 -7.94
CA GLY A 40 -17.01 14.02 -7.18
C GLY A 40 -16.00 13.29 -8.05
N ALA A 41 -14.87 12.94 -7.46
CA ALA A 41 -13.87 12.11 -8.14
C ALA A 41 -14.40 10.68 -8.29
N LEU A 42 -14.31 10.11 -9.49
CA LEU A 42 -14.65 8.71 -9.73
C LEU A 42 -13.72 7.82 -8.94
N PHE A 43 -14.30 7.02 -8.05
CA PHE A 43 -13.56 6.23 -7.08
C PHE A 43 -13.50 4.76 -7.51
N PRO A 44 -12.37 4.05 -7.29
CA PRO A 44 -12.29 2.62 -7.59
C PRO A 44 -13.23 1.82 -6.68
N ARG A 45 -13.58 0.60 -7.12
CA ARG A 45 -14.41 -0.32 -6.34
C ARG A 45 -13.66 -1.63 -6.10
N SER A 46 -14.06 -2.35 -5.04
CA SER A 46 -13.64 -3.74 -4.90
C SER A 46 -14.39 -4.59 -5.92
N GLU A 47 -13.70 -5.55 -6.56
CA GLU A 47 -14.30 -6.53 -7.49
C GLU A 47 -15.42 -7.37 -6.84
N TYR A 48 -15.43 -7.47 -5.52
CA TYR A 48 -16.46 -8.19 -4.74
C TYR A 48 -17.68 -7.32 -4.38
N SER A 49 -17.67 -6.04 -4.73
CA SER A 49 -18.80 -5.14 -4.47
C SER A 49 -19.97 -5.45 -5.40
N ASP A 50 -21.17 -4.99 -5.04
CA ASP A 50 -22.34 -5.16 -5.90
C ASP A 50 -22.12 -4.54 -7.28
N PRO A 51 -22.66 -5.10 -8.37
CA PRO A 51 -22.37 -4.62 -9.71
C PRO A 51 -23.12 -3.32 -10.10
N ASN A 52 -23.88 -2.72 -9.17
CA ASN A 52 -24.94 -1.77 -9.52
C ASN A 52 -24.65 -0.30 -9.12
N HIS A 53 -23.57 0.00 -8.41
CA HIS A 53 -23.26 1.36 -7.97
C HIS A 53 -22.04 1.99 -8.65
N ILE A 54 -22.13 3.30 -8.89
CA ILE A 54 -20.98 4.15 -9.21
C ILE A 54 -20.55 4.83 -7.92
N VAL A 55 -19.26 4.75 -7.57
CA VAL A 55 -18.73 5.37 -6.36
C VAL A 55 -18.06 6.69 -6.71
N LEU A 56 -18.51 7.77 -6.06
CA LEU A 56 -17.88 9.08 -6.14
C LEU A 56 -17.32 9.46 -4.78
N LYS A 57 -16.12 10.05 -4.78
CA LYS A 57 -15.58 10.76 -3.62
C LYS A 57 -15.91 12.24 -3.75
N LEU A 58 -16.78 12.71 -2.87
CA LEU A 58 -17.25 14.10 -2.83
C LEU A 58 -16.15 15.03 -2.34
N LYS A 59 -16.30 16.33 -2.62
CA LYS A 59 -15.36 17.39 -2.18
C LYS A 59 -15.18 17.45 -0.66
N ASN A 60 -16.19 17.03 0.11
CA ASN A 60 -16.13 16.96 1.57
C ASN A 60 -15.40 15.70 2.09
N GLY A 61 -14.86 14.85 1.20
CA GLY A 61 -14.11 13.64 1.54
C GLY A 61 -14.95 12.37 1.69
N TYR A 62 -16.29 12.47 1.71
CA TYR A 62 -17.18 11.32 1.82
C TYR A 62 -17.30 10.56 0.50
N ASN A 63 -17.33 9.24 0.59
CA ASN A 63 -17.64 8.37 -0.54
C ASN A 63 -19.16 8.11 -0.59
N ILE A 64 -19.77 8.24 -1.76
CA ILE A 64 -21.18 7.91 -1.99
C ILE A 64 -21.31 6.87 -3.12
N GLY A 65 -22.28 5.96 -2.99
CA GLY A 65 -22.65 5.02 -4.05
C GLY A 65 -23.95 5.44 -4.72
N ILE A 66 -23.95 5.53 -6.05
CA ILE A 66 -25.11 5.91 -6.85
C ILE A 66 -25.50 4.74 -7.74
N HIS A 67 -26.70 4.19 -7.55
CA HIS A 67 -27.20 3.08 -8.36
C HIS A 67 -27.31 3.49 -9.84
N TYR A 68 -26.76 2.72 -10.77
CA TYR A 68 -26.66 3.11 -12.19
C TYR A 68 -28.04 3.32 -12.83
N GLU A 69 -29.06 2.57 -12.40
CA GLU A 69 -30.43 2.74 -12.92
C GLU A 69 -31.07 4.08 -12.51
N ARG A 70 -30.57 4.72 -11.46
CA ARG A 70 -30.97 6.09 -11.10
C ARG A 70 -30.28 7.13 -11.96
N THR A 71 -29.20 6.78 -12.65
CA THR A 71 -28.44 7.72 -13.48
C THR A 71 -29.13 7.98 -14.81
N GLU A 72 -29.24 9.25 -15.16
CA GLU A 72 -29.69 9.73 -16.46
C GLU A 72 -28.49 10.12 -17.32
N LYS A 73 -27.53 10.84 -16.73
CA LYS A 73 -26.37 11.37 -17.43
C LYS A 73 -25.11 11.27 -16.59
N ILE A 74 -24.00 10.87 -17.22
CA ILE A 74 -22.66 10.82 -16.63
C ILE A 74 -21.76 11.70 -17.50
N GLN A 75 -21.06 12.65 -16.89
CA GLN A 75 -20.18 13.58 -17.61
C GLN A 75 -18.87 13.76 -16.85
N VAL A 76 -17.74 13.64 -17.55
CA VAL A 76 -16.45 14.09 -17.03
C VAL A 76 -16.42 15.62 -17.11
N VAL A 77 -16.19 16.28 -15.98
CA VAL A 77 -16.15 17.75 -15.86
C VAL A 77 -14.77 18.28 -15.50
N GLY A 78 -13.81 17.39 -15.23
CA GLY A 78 -12.41 17.75 -15.04
C GLY A 78 -11.54 16.53 -14.78
N GLU A 79 -10.22 16.68 -14.94
CA GLU A 79 -9.26 15.68 -14.53
C GLU A 79 -9.02 15.77 -13.02
N GLY A 80 -8.99 14.62 -12.34
CA GLY A 80 -8.53 14.58 -10.96
C GLY A 80 -7.05 14.94 -10.89
N GLN A 81 -6.67 15.74 -9.91
CA GLN A 81 -5.25 15.93 -9.59
C GLN A 81 -4.63 14.55 -9.27
N LYS A 82 -3.66 14.12 -10.09
CA LYS A 82 -2.90 12.89 -9.83
C LYS A 82 -2.16 13.07 -8.50
N PRO A 83 -2.19 12.08 -7.59
CA PRO A 83 -1.37 12.14 -6.39
C PRO A 83 0.10 12.25 -6.84
N HIS A 84 0.72 13.38 -6.53
CA HIS A 84 2.15 13.58 -6.78
C HIS A 84 2.86 13.43 -5.44
N PHE A 85 3.52 12.29 -5.24
CA PHE A 85 4.32 12.08 -4.06
C PHE A 85 5.74 12.61 -4.27
N THR A 86 6.14 13.58 -3.46
CA THR A 86 7.54 14.00 -3.38
C THR A 86 8.23 13.13 -2.34
N ARG A 87 9.17 12.30 -2.79
CA ARG A 87 9.96 11.47 -1.86
C ARG A 87 10.72 12.37 -0.89
N PRO A 88 10.67 12.09 0.44
CA PRO A 88 11.52 12.76 1.39
C PRO A 88 12.98 12.55 1.01
N SER A 89 13.82 13.55 1.26
CA SER A 89 15.25 13.35 1.17
C SER A 89 15.70 12.29 2.19
N PRO A 90 16.68 11.44 1.87
CA PRO A 90 17.23 10.50 2.84
C PRO A 90 17.70 11.24 4.10
N PRO A 91 17.51 10.67 5.30
CA PRO A 91 18.01 11.26 6.53
C PRO A 91 19.54 11.41 6.47
N ALA A 92 20.06 12.40 7.18
CA ALA A 92 21.50 12.60 7.31
C ALA A 92 22.13 11.38 8.01
N LYS A 93 23.27 10.91 7.49
CA LYS A 93 24.02 9.83 8.13
C LYS A 93 24.69 10.37 9.39
N HIS A 94 24.39 9.78 10.54
CA HIS A 94 25.07 10.09 11.79
C HIS A 94 26.23 9.10 12.01
N LEU A 95 27.45 9.63 12.13
CA LEU A 95 28.65 8.83 12.38
C LEU A 95 28.55 8.15 13.76
N GLY A 96 28.79 6.84 13.80
CA GLY A 96 28.88 6.05 15.04
C GLY A 96 27.60 5.35 15.49
N LEU A 97 26.48 5.49 14.76
CA LEU A 97 25.27 4.72 15.04
C LEU A 97 25.36 3.27 14.50
N PRO A 98 24.70 2.29 15.15
CA PRO A 98 24.62 0.94 14.65
C PRO A 98 23.86 0.89 13.32
N ARG A 99 24.30 0.04 12.40
CA ARG A 99 23.59 -0.19 11.13
C ARG A 99 22.50 -1.23 11.35
N VAL A 100 21.26 -0.92 10.99
CA VAL A 100 20.12 -1.84 11.17
C VAL A 100 19.43 -2.06 9.83
N ALA A 101 19.26 -3.33 9.44
CA ALA A 101 18.47 -3.69 8.28
C ALA A 101 17.00 -3.85 8.67
N VAL A 102 16.12 -3.13 7.98
CA VAL A 102 14.67 -3.28 8.06
C VAL A 102 14.20 -3.96 6.78
N ILE A 103 13.81 -5.23 6.90
CA ILE A 103 13.37 -6.06 5.78
C ILE A 103 11.85 -6.10 5.81
N SER A 104 11.21 -5.64 4.74
CA SER A 104 9.76 -5.80 4.59
C SER A 104 9.40 -7.09 3.86
N THR A 105 8.49 -7.84 4.45
CA THR A 105 7.89 -9.06 3.87
C THR A 105 6.38 -8.88 3.59
N GLY A 106 5.84 -7.71 3.92
CA GLY A 106 4.42 -7.42 4.05
C GLY A 106 4.12 -6.74 5.40
N GLY A 107 2.86 -6.81 5.81
CA GLY A 107 2.36 -6.11 7.01
C GLY A 107 2.11 -4.62 6.76
N THR A 108 1.41 -3.96 7.69
CA THR A 108 0.92 -2.57 7.52
C THR A 108 1.76 -1.52 8.24
N ILE A 109 2.70 -1.93 9.09
CA ILE A 109 3.63 -1.01 9.79
C ILE A 109 4.34 -0.07 8.82
N ALA A 110 4.69 -0.59 7.65
CA ALA A 110 5.37 0.16 6.62
C ALA A 110 4.42 0.46 5.46
N SER A 111 3.21 0.92 5.78
CA SER A 111 2.21 1.38 4.82
C SER A 111 1.81 2.83 5.09
N ARG A 112 1.43 3.54 4.03
CA ARG A 112 0.92 4.90 4.04
C ARG A 112 -0.48 4.94 3.47
N VAL A 113 -1.27 5.86 3.99
CA VAL A 113 -2.59 6.16 3.43
C VAL A 113 -2.47 7.38 2.53
N ASP A 114 -2.78 7.23 1.25
CA ASP A 114 -3.09 8.38 0.40
C ASP A 114 -4.51 8.84 0.75
N TYR A 115 -4.64 9.88 1.55
CA TYR A 115 -5.96 10.41 1.96
C TYR A 115 -6.82 10.90 0.79
N ARG A 116 -6.25 11.20 -0.39
CA ARG A 116 -7.01 11.60 -1.57
C ARG A 116 -7.67 10.39 -2.21
N THR A 117 -6.92 9.32 -2.44
CA THR A 117 -7.44 8.08 -3.05
C THR A 117 -8.01 7.10 -2.02
N GLY A 118 -7.78 7.31 -0.73
CA GLY A 118 -8.03 6.33 0.33
C GLY A 118 -7.17 5.06 0.24
N ALA A 119 -6.26 4.99 -0.74
CA ALA A 119 -5.44 3.81 -0.97
C ALA A 119 -4.37 3.68 0.12
N VAL A 120 -4.06 2.43 0.46
CA VAL A 120 -2.95 2.10 1.34
C VAL A 120 -1.80 1.62 0.47
N GLU A 121 -0.74 2.41 0.39
CA GLU A 121 0.46 2.07 -0.36
C GLU A 121 1.60 1.68 0.59
N PRO A 122 2.43 0.70 0.24
CA PRO A 122 3.58 0.38 1.05
C PRO A 122 4.62 1.51 1.06
N ALA A 123 5.00 1.98 2.26
CA ALA A 123 5.97 3.03 2.56
C ALA A 123 7.29 2.42 3.03
N LEU A 124 8.22 2.20 2.11
CA LEU A 124 9.18 1.10 2.27
C LEU A 124 10.65 1.44 2.00
N THR A 125 11.01 2.70 1.80
CA THR A 125 12.41 3.12 1.76
C THR A 125 12.90 3.63 3.12
N ALA A 126 14.21 3.69 3.32
CA ALA A 126 14.77 4.28 4.54
C ALA A 126 14.35 5.75 4.73
N ALA A 127 14.22 6.50 3.63
CA ALA A 127 13.67 7.85 3.64
C ALA A 127 12.20 7.87 4.05
N ASP A 128 11.44 6.84 3.67
CA ASP A 128 10.03 6.75 4.02
C ASP A 128 9.81 6.46 5.49
N LEU A 129 10.60 5.54 6.05
CA LEU A 129 10.59 5.26 7.50
C LEU A 129 11.05 6.49 8.29
N ALA A 130 12.08 7.19 7.82
CA ALA A 130 12.57 8.40 8.48
C ALA A 130 11.56 9.56 8.47
N SER A 131 10.67 9.64 7.47
CA SER A 131 9.64 10.68 7.47
C SER A 131 8.45 10.36 8.37
N VAL A 132 8.19 9.07 8.62
CA VAL A 132 7.08 8.61 9.46
C VAL A 132 7.51 8.51 10.92
N VAL A 133 8.74 8.04 11.17
CA VAL A 133 9.34 7.89 12.51
C VAL A 133 10.72 8.55 12.51
N PRO A 134 10.81 9.89 12.56
CA PRO A 134 12.08 10.62 12.54
C PRO A 134 13.04 10.23 13.67
N GLU A 135 12.50 9.77 14.80
CA GLU A 135 13.26 9.37 15.99
C GLU A 135 14.25 8.24 15.70
N LEU A 136 13.98 7.38 14.71
CA LEU A 136 14.88 6.30 14.29
C LEU A 136 16.25 6.81 13.86
N SER A 137 16.33 8.01 13.28
CA SER A 137 17.58 8.63 12.84
C SER A 137 18.58 8.88 13.97
N SER A 138 18.09 8.98 15.21
CA SER A 138 18.92 9.14 16.41
C SER A 138 19.38 7.82 17.03
N ILE A 139 18.81 6.69 16.58
CA ILE A 139 19.01 5.36 17.18
C ILE A 139 19.91 4.49 16.30
N ALA A 140 19.70 4.51 14.98
CA ALA A 140 20.40 3.64 14.03
C ALA A 140 20.54 4.25 12.64
N GLU A 141 21.59 3.84 11.90
CA GLU A 141 21.62 3.99 10.45
C GLU A 141 20.76 2.90 9.82
N VAL A 142 19.52 3.25 9.49
CA VAL A 142 18.54 2.31 8.93
C VAL A 142 18.77 2.15 7.43
N GLU A 143 18.98 0.91 7.00
CA GLU A 143 18.79 0.50 5.62
C GLU A 143 17.47 -0.28 5.52
N ALA A 144 16.64 0.05 4.54
CA ALA A 144 15.35 -0.60 4.36
C ALA A 144 15.20 -1.11 2.94
N ASP A 145 14.68 -2.33 2.81
CA ASP A 145 14.39 -2.95 1.53
C ASP A 145 13.17 -3.88 1.63
N ILE A 146 12.58 -4.12 0.46
CA ILE A 146 11.40 -4.96 0.28
C ILE A 146 11.88 -6.29 -0.26
N LEU A 147 11.75 -7.35 0.52
CA LEU A 147 12.08 -8.68 0.03
C LEU A 147 10.91 -9.27 -0.77
N PHE A 148 9.71 -9.13 -0.24
CA PHE A 148 8.44 -9.41 -0.91
C PHE A 148 7.31 -8.68 -0.16
N SER A 149 6.10 -8.66 -0.73
CA SER A 149 4.94 -8.00 -0.13
C SER A 149 3.74 -8.93 -0.19
N GLU A 150 3.61 -9.78 0.82
CA GLU A 150 2.54 -10.77 0.91
C GLU A 150 1.69 -10.59 2.17
N LEU A 151 0.43 -11.03 2.08
CA LEU A 151 -0.35 -11.30 3.29
C LEU A 151 0.35 -12.43 4.05
N SER A 152 0.39 -12.32 5.38
CA SER A 152 1.04 -13.31 6.25
C SER A 152 0.53 -14.74 5.99
N GLU A 153 -0.75 -14.86 5.68
CA GLU A 153 -1.49 -16.08 5.37
C GLU A 153 -0.98 -16.76 4.09
N ASN A 154 -0.37 -15.99 3.19
CA ASN A 154 0.19 -16.48 1.92
C ASN A 154 1.70 -16.75 2.00
N VAL A 155 2.34 -16.51 3.15
CA VAL A 155 3.77 -16.77 3.30
C VAL A 155 4.02 -18.28 3.32
N THR A 156 4.88 -18.73 2.42
CA THR A 156 5.21 -20.15 2.19
C THR A 156 6.60 -20.52 2.72
N PRO A 157 6.90 -21.82 2.89
CA PRO A 157 8.26 -22.27 3.24
C PRO A 157 9.35 -21.82 2.27
N ALA A 158 9.03 -21.65 0.98
CA ALA A 158 9.96 -21.12 0.00
C ALA A 158 10.36 -19.68 0.33
N GLN A 159 9.41 -18.85 0.76
CA GLN A 159 9.66 -17.49 1.21
C GLN A 159 10.43 -17.43 2.52
N TRP A 160 10.19 -18.35 3.46
CA TRP A 160 11.03 -18.45 4.66
C TRP A 160 12.50 -18.72 4.34
N LYS A 161 12.76 -19.59 3.36
CA LYS A 161 14.13 -19.84 2.88
C LYS A 161 14.75 -18.58 2.26
N THR A 162 14.00 -17.87 1.42
CA THR A 162 14.45 -16.61 0.82
C THR A 162 14.76 -15.58 1.90
N LEU A 163 13.88 -15.43 2.88
CA LEU A 163 14.04 -14.53 4.02
C LEU A 163 15.27 -14.89 4.86
N ALA A 164 15.46 -16.15 5.24
CA ALA A 164 16.63 -16.58 6.00
C ALA A 164 17.95 -16.33 5.24
N THR A 165 17.95 -16.55 3.91
CA THR A 165 19.11 -16.27 3.05
C THR A 165 19.42 -14.77 3.05
N HIS A 166 18.40 -13.93 2.85
CA HIS A 166 18.54 -12.48 2.82
C HIS A 166 19.00 -11.91 4.16
N VAL A 167 18.42 -12.37 5.28
CA VAL A 167 18.88 -12.02 6.63
C VAL A 167 20.37 -12.36 6.80
N THR A 168 20.79 -13.54 6.35
CA THR A 168 22.20 -13.95 6.41
C THR A 168 23.11 -13.03 5.60
N GLU A 169 22.68 -12.60 4.41
CA GLU A 169 23.43 -11.65 3.58
C GLU A 169 23.57 -10.29 4.26
N LYS A 170 22.49 -9.77 4.87
CA LYS A 170 22.54 -8.52 5.64
C LYS A 170 23.53 -8.59 6.79
N ILE A 171 23.50 -9.69 7.54
CA ILE A 171 24.45 -9.94 8.64
C ILE A 171 25.89 -9.97 8.12
N ARG A 172 26.16 -10.65 7.00
CA ARG A 172 27.50 -10.67 6.37
C ARG A 172 27.96 -9.29 5.91
N ASN A 173 27.02 -8.42 5.51
CA ASN A 173 27.29 -7.03 5.16
C ASN A 173 27.49 -6.11 6.37
N GLY A 174 27.56 -6.67 7.58
CA GLY A 174 27.98 -5.95 8.79
C GLY A 174 26.88 -5.11 9.43
N VAL A 175 25.61 -5.49 9.28
CA VAL A 175 24.54 -4.88 10.09
C VAL A 175 24.65 -5.36 11.53
N SER A 176 24.35 -4.47 12.47
CA SER A 176 24.34 -4.73 13.92
C SER A 176 23.03 -5.35 14.41
N GLY A 177 22.01 -5.43 13.55
CA GLY A 177 20.72 -6.04 13.85
C GLY A 177 19.81 -6.06 12.62
N VAL A 178 18.80 -6.93 12.67
CA VAL A 178 17.81 -7.09 11.60
C VAL A 178 16.41 -7.00 12.19
N VAL A 179 15.55 -6.20 11.59
CA VAL A 179 14.12 -6.06 11.90
C VAL A 179 13.32 -6.49 10.69
N ILE A 180 12.37 -7.39 10.87
CA ILE A 180 11.54 -7.95 9.80
C ILE A 180 10.11 -7.49 10.02
N SER A 181 9.57 -6.68 9.11
CA SER A 181 8.15 -6.32 9.08
C SER A 181 7.36 -7.45 8.44
N GLN A 182 6.36 -7.97 9.15
CA GLN A 182 5.50 -9.07 8.69
C GLN A 182 4.05 -8.84 9.14
N GLY A 183 3.09 -9.41 8.40
CA GLY A 183 1.70 -9.54 8.88
C GLY A 183 1.60 -10.40 10.15
N THR A 184 0.64 -10.06 11.02
CA THR A 184 0.49 -10.61 12.37
C THR A 184 0.02 -12.06 12.39
N ASP A 185 -0.83 -12.46 11.44
CA ASP A 185 -1.62 -13.69 11.54
C ASP A 185 -0.78 -14.95 11.57
N THR A 186 0.33 -14.97 10.83
CA THR A 186 1.26 -16.12 10.78
C THR A 186 2.66 -15.76 11.28
N MET A 187 2.82 -14.63 11.99
CA MET A 187 4.14 -14.15 12.43
C MET A 187 4.90 -15.18 13.26
N HIS A 188 4.18 -15.86 14.15
CA HIS A 188 4.72 -16.89 15.02
C HIS A 188 5.23 -18.13 14.25
N TYR A 189 4.63 -18.46 13.09
CA TYR A 189 5.14 -19.52 12.22
C TYR A 189 6.44 -19.11 11.54
N THR A 190 6.50 -17.89 10.98
CA THR A 190 7.73 -17.36 10.39
C THR A 190 8.85 -17.25 11.43
N SER A 191 8.56 -16.79 12.65
CA SER A 191 9.57 -16.73 13.72
C SER A 191 10.11 -18.12 14.08
N ALA A 192 9.24 -19.13 14.15
CA ALA A 192 9.66 -20.51 14.40
C ALA A 192 10.54 -21.04 13.26
N ALA A 193 10.13 -20.85 12.00
CA ALA A 193 10.90 -21.25 10.84
C ALA A 193 12.29 -20.60 10.80
N LEU A 194 12.36 -19.29 11.06
CA LEU A 194 13.63 -18.55 11.13
C LEU A 194 14.50 -18.98 12.31
N SER A 195 13.91 -19.29 13.47
CA SER A 195 14.67 -19.78 14.62
C SER A 195 15.41 -21.10 14.34
N PHE A 196 14.88 -21.95 13.46
CA PHE A 196 15.56 -23.16 13.02
C PHE A 196 16.53 -22.90 11.85
N ALA A 197 16.18 -22.00 10.92
CA ALA A 197 17.00 -21.70 9.75
C ALA A 197 18.25 -20.86 10.09
N LEU A 198 18.13 -19.92 11.04
CA LEU A 198 19.20 -19.03 11.47
C LEU A 198 19.88 -19.62 12.70
N HIS A 199 20.93 -20.40 12.49
CA HIS A 199 21.66 -21.03 13.57
C HIS A 199 22.57 -20.03 14.29
N ASN A 200 22.21 -19.64 15.51
CA ASN A 200 22.98 -18.76 16.39
C ASN A 200 23.46 -17.46 15.69
N PRO A 201 22.54 -16.59 15.25
CA PRO A 201 22.93 -15.36 14.55
C PRO A 201 23.77 -14.47 15.49
N PRO A 202 24.86 -13.85 14.99
CA PRO A 202 25.76 -13.03 15.81
C PRO A 202 25.15 -11.67 16.20
N VAL A 203 23.97 -11.35 15.68
CA VAL A 203 23.24 -10.09 15.89
C VAL A 203 21.76 -10.40 16.13
N PRO A 204 21.02 -9.51 16.82
CA PRO A 204 19.60 -9.70 17.04
C PRO A 204 18.81 -9.69 15.72
N VAL A 205 17.83 -10.59 15.63
CA VAL A 205 16.85 -10.67 14.54
C VAL A 205 15.46 -10.57 15.16
N LEU A 206 14.73 -9.51 14.84
CA LEU A 206 13.41 -9.21 15.41
C LEU A 206 12.34 -9.29 14.34
N LEU A 207 11.16 -9.81 14.69
CA LEU A 207 9.94 -9.71 13.87
C LEU A 207 8.99 -8.70 14.51
N VAL A 208 8.32 -7.91 13.69
CA VAL A 208 7.36 -6.89 14.10
C VAL A 208 6.23 -6.80 13.08
N GLY A 209 5.02 -6.41 13.50
CA GLY A 209 3.84 -6.31 12.64
C GLY A 209 2.80 -5.36 13.20
#